data_AF-A0A5R9GQA6-F1
#
_entry.id   AF-A0A5R9GQA6-F1
#
_cell.length_a   1.000
_cell.length_b   1.000
_cell.length_c   1.000
_cell.angle_alpha   90.00
_cell.angle_beta   90.00
_cell.angle_gamma   90.00
#
_symmetry.space_group_name_H-M   'P 1'
#
loop_
_entity.id
_entity.type
_entity.pdbx_description
1 polymer ?
#
loop_
_entity_poly.entity_id
_entity_poly.type
_entity_poly.pdbx_seq_one_letter_code
_entity_poly.pdbx_strand_id
1 'polypeptide(L)' 'MKELLVYGISGAASLFIFGYCVHIFVGGMVSEETETMLIAAVVIISAITMGYFIWDAIRRSR' A
#
# COMPACT_ATOMS: atom_id res chain seq x y z
N MET A 1 -3.32 -6.51 21.80
CA MET A 1 -3.63 -5.11 21.40
C MET A 1 -2.41 -4.35 20.90
N LYS A 2 -1.26 -4.37 21.60
CA LYS A 2 -0.02 -3.73 21.13
C LYS A 2 0.42 -4.21 19.74
N GLU A 3 0.32 -5.51 19.48
CA GLU A 3 0.70 -6.10 18.19
C GLU A 3 -0.17 -5.61 17.02
N LEU A 4 -1.49 -5.44 17.23
CA LEU A 4 -2.39 -4.90 16.22
C LEU A 4 -2.01 -3.47 15.83
N LEU A 5 -1.62 -2.64 16.80
CA LEU A 5 -1.15 -1.28 16.54
C LEU A 5 0.16 -1.30 15.75
N VAL A 6 1.12 -2.16 16.12
CA VAL A 6 2.39 -2.29 15.40
C VAL A 6 2.16 -2.74 13.96
N TYR A 7 1.33 -3.77 13.73
CA TYR A 7 1.05 -4.24 12.38
C TYR A 7 0.25 -3.23 11.56
N GLY A 8 -0.72 -2.55 12.17
CA GLY A 8 -1.49 -1.49 11.51
C GLY A 8 -0.61 -0.33 11.05
N ILE A 9 0.27 0.15 11.94
CA ILE A 9 1.21 1.24 11.63
C ILE A 9 2.22 0.79 10.56
N SER A 10 2.79 -0.41 10.69
CA SER A 10 3.73 -0.94 9.70
C SER A 10 3.08 -1.12 8.33
N GLY A 11 1.84 -1.61 8.28
CA GLY A 11 1.08 -1.73 7.03
C GLY A 11 0.81 -0.37 6.38
N ALA A 12 0.37 0.61 7.17
CA ALA A 12 0.15 1.97 6.69
C ALA A 12 1.45 2.60 6.16
N ALA A 13 2.54 2.53 6.94
CA ALA A 13 3.86 3.04 6.52
C ALA A 13 4.33 2.37 5.22
N SER A 14 4.10 1.07 5.06
CA SER A 14 4.45 0.33 3.85
C SER A 14 3.72 0.85 2.61
N LEU A 15 2.44 1.22 2.73
CA LEU A 15 1.67 1.83 1.64
C LEU A 15 2.22 3.21 1.24
N PHE A 16 2.59 4.04 2.22
CA PHE A 16 3.22 5.34 1.96
C PHE A 16 4.57 5.20 1.28
N ILE A 17 5.42 4.29 1.77
CA ILE A 17 6.72 4.00 1.15
C ILE A 17 6.53 3.52 -0.29
N PHE A 18 5.54 2.66 -0.55
CA PHE A 18 5.30 2.14 -1.88
C PHE A 18 4.82 3.22 -2.86
N GLY A 19 3.93 4.13 -2.42
CA GLY A 19 3.56 5.31 -3.20
C GLY A 19 4.77 6.22 -3.49
N TYR A 20 5.64 6.43 -2.51
CA TYR A 20 6.87 7.19 -2.69
C TYR A 20 7.86 6.53 -3.65
N CYS A 21 7.93 5.20 -3.68
CA CYS A 21 8.70 4.49 -4.69
C CYS A 21 8.19 4.81 -6.10
N VAL A 22 6.87 4.82 -6.33
CA VAL A 22 6.30 5.20 -7.63
C VAL A 22 6.67 6.64 -7.99
N HIS A 23 6.61 7.57 -7.04
CA HIS A 23 7.09 8.95 -7.23
C HIS A 23 8.57 9.00 -7.66
N ILE A 24 9.46 8.24 -7.03
CA ILE A 24 10.87 8.18 -7.44
C ILE A 24 11.05 7.58 -8.84
N PHE A 25 10.29 6.52 -9.15
CA PHE A 25 10.44 5.81 -10.42
C PHE A 25 9.88 6.56 -11.62
N VAL A 26 8.78 7.30 -11.44
CA VAL A 26 8.02 7.91 -12.54
C VAL A 26 8.02 9.44 -12.49
N GLY A 27 8.43 10.02 -11.36
CA GLY A 27 8.48 11.45 -11.13
C GLY A 27 9.33 12.17 -12.17
N GLY A 28 8.75 13.22 -12.77
CA GLY A 28 9.39 14.00 -13.84
C GLY A 28 9.45 13.31 -15.20
N MET A 29 9.01 12.05 -15.33
CA MET A 29 8.89 11.36 -16.63
C MET A 29 7.48 11.46 -17.23
N VAL A 30 6.47 11.78 -16.41
CA VAL A 30 5.06 11.91 -16.82
C VAL A 30 4.48 13.22 -16.28
N SER A 31 3.28 13.58 -16.74
CA SER A 31 2.55 14.72 -16.17
C SER A 31 2.17 14.48 -14.70
N GLU A 32 2.06 15.54 -13.91
CA GLU A 32 1.70 15.47 -12.48
C GLU A 32 0.37 14.73 -12.24
N GLU A 33 -0.60 14.90 -13.14
CA GLU A 33 -1.88 14.19 -13.09
C GLU A 33 -1.69 12.69 -13.28
N THR A 34 -0.91 12.28 -14.30
CA THR A 34 -0.62 10.87 -14.57
C THR A 34 0.15 10.24 -13.42
N GLU A 35 1.11 10.95 -12.84
CA GLU A 35 1.88 10.49 -11.71
C GLU A 35 0.99 10.23 -10.48
N THR A 36 0.10 11.18 -10.18
CA THR A 36 -0.86 11.07 -9.08
C THR A 36 -1.80 9.89 -9.28
N MET A 37 -2.29 9.68 -10.51
CA MET A 37 -3.13 8.53 -10.86
C MET A 37 -2.38 7.21 -10.68
N LEU A 38 -1.12 7.13 -11.09
CA LEU A 38 -0.29 5.93 -10.94
C LEU A 38 -0.05 5.61 -9.46
N ILE A 39 0.33 6.61 -8.65
CA ILE A 39 0.51 6.44 -7.21
C ILE A 39 -0.79 5.94 -6.58
N ALA A 40 -1.93 6.58 -6.87
CA ALA A 40 -3.23 6.19 -6.33
C ALA A 40 -3.61 4.75 -6.72
N ALA A 41 -3.46 4.40 -8.00
CA ALA A 41 -3.77 3.06 -8.50
C ALA A 41 -2.93 1.99 -7.80
N VAL A 42 -1.62 2.21 -7.70
CA VAL A 42 -0.68 1.26 -7.08
C VAL A 42 -0.97 1.10 -5.58
N VAL A 43 -1.21 2.21 -4.86
CA VAL A 43 -1.53 2.16 -3.43
C VAL A 43 -2.87 1.45 -3.17
N ILE A 44 -3.89 1.69 -4.00
CA ILE A 44 -5.19 1.01 -3.87
C ILE A 44 -5.05 -0.50 -4.10
N ILE A 45 -4.35 -0.92 -5.15
CA ILE A 45 -4.12 -2.34 -5.44
C ILE A 45 -3.37 -3.01 -4.29
N SER A 46 -2.33 -2.35 -3.74
CA SER A 46 -1.59 -2.87 -2.59
C SER A 46 -2.46 -2.97 -1.33
N ALA A 47 -3.31 -1.98 -1.06
CA ALA A 47 -4.21 -2.01 0.09
C ALA A 47 -5.22 -3.17 -0.02
N ILE A 48 -5.81 -3.37 -1.20
CA ILE A 48 -6.73 -4.48 -1.47
C ILE A 48 -6.01 -5.83 -1.28
N THR A 49 -4.81 -5.97 -1.85
CA THR A 49 -4.01 -7.19 -1.78
C THR A 49 -3.63 -7.52 -0.33
N MET A 50 -3.20 -6.52 0.43
CA MET A 50 -2.86 -6.68 1.84
C MET A 50 -4.10 -7.06 2.67
N GLY A 51 -5.25 -6.42 2.41
CA GLY A 51 -6.52 -6.79 3.04
C GLY A 51 -6.94 -8.23 2.74
N TYR A 52 -6.76 -8.67 1.49
CA TYR A 52 -7.01 -10.06 1.08
C TYR A 52 -6.10 -11.06 1.81
N PHE A 53 -4.80 -10.76 1.93
CA PHE A 53 -3.88 -11.63 2.67
C PHE A 53 -4.18 -11.68 4.17
N ILE A 54 -4.55 -10.55 4.78
CA ILE A 54 -5.00 -10.52 6.17
C ILE A 54 -6.25 -11.39 6.35
N TRP A 55 -7.23 -11.25 5.45
CA TRP A 55 -8.45 -12.06 5.46
C TRP A 55 -8.17 -13.56 5.31
N ASP A 56 -7.36 -13.94 4.32
CA ASP A 56 -6.98 -15.34 4.07
C ASP A 56 -6.23 -15.94 5.26
N ALA A 57 -5.31 -15.20 5.87
CA ALA A 57 -4.59 -15.63 7.06
C ALA A 57 -5.53 -15.88 8.26
N ILE A 58 -6.49 -14.97 8.49
CA ILE A 58 -7.49 -15.14 9.55
C ILE A 58 -8.39 -16.35 9.27
N ARG A 59 -8.83 -16.52 8.01
CA ARG A 59 -9.69 -17.64 7.61
C ARG A 59 -9.01 -19.00 7.77
N ARG A 60 -7.72 -19.11 7.46
CA ARG A 60 -6.94 -20.36 7.59
C ARG A 60 -6.51 -20.67 9.03
N SER A 61 -6.48 -19.66 9.89
CA SER A 61 -6.15 -19.78 11.31
C SER A 61 -7.34 -20.21 12.18
N ARG A 62 -8.56 -20.17 11.63
CA ARG A 62 -9.79 -20.72 12.23
C ARG A 62 -10.08 -22.11 11.71
#